data_AF-A0A7X2MG43-F1
#
_entry.id   AF-A0A7X2MG43-F1
#
_cell.length_a   1.000
_cell.length_b   1.000
_cell.length_c   1.000
_cell.angle_alpha   90.00
_cell.angle_beta   90.00
_cell.angle_gamma   90.00
#
_symmetry.space_group_name_H-M   'P 1'
#
loop_
_entity.id
_entity.type
_entity.pdbx_description
1 polymer ?
#
loop_
_entity_poly.entity_id
_entity_poly.type
_entity_poly.pdbx_seq_one_letter_code
_entity_poly.pdbx_strand_id
1 'polypeptide(L)'
;ATGISAGYATEIPPHNLSETIEAAIYLINHPNASLDDLMQFIKGPDFPTGGILQGIDGIKKAYETGRGRAVLRSKTKIEDIRGNKQQIIVTEIPYEVNKSALVKRIDELRILKKVEGISEVRDESDREGLRVVVELKKNANAQGILNYLFKNTDLQVSYNFNMVAINNKRPEHVGLKTILEAYLEHQREVTTRRTKFDLEKAKAREHIVKGLIKALSILDDVIKTIRSSKNKSDAKKNLVSEFSFTEAQAEAIVSLQLYRLTNTDVTALQKEAEELQKAIANFENILANPKELDKVIRKELNAINKKYGSERLTVIQDEISSLKIETEVMVAQEDVMLLVSHDGYVKRSSLRSFNASDNDENGLKDEDYPILQSVVNTLSHLFIFTNKGNLIYRPIHEVIESRWKDTGEHLSQTVGLGNDEYVLNAFVFESIDQDAKFLIATKEGYIKQVKLADLKPGRTYKTRASRYVKLKTDADEVISVSQVESDKSQVFCASYTGYGLRYSLDEVPTNGALAAGVKCMDLRDDTLANVILVSESDEVSILTQRGSYKKMKVADVPLTTRARRGVQILRELKTKPHRIIFAE
;
A
#
# COMPACT_ATOMS: atom_id res chain seq x y z
N ALA A 1 18.54 12.29 12.17
CA ALA A 1 18.42 12.78 13.55
C ALA A 1 17.00 12.50 14.03
N THR A 2 16.85 11.84 15.17
CA THR A 2 15.55 11.48 15.74
C THR A 2 15.51 11.97 17.19
N GLY A 3 14.40 12.56 17.64
CA GLY A 3 14.35 13.11 19.00
C GLY A 3 13.01 13.72 19.37
N ILE A 4 12.72 13.70 20.68
CA ILE A 4 11.50 14.27 21.28
C ILE A 4 11.92 15.29 22.35
N SER A 5 11.34 16.48 22.27
CA SER A 5 11.51 17.60 23.21
C SER A 5 10.15 18.04 23.76
N ALA A 6 10.13 18.98 24.70
CA ALA A 6 8.89 19.55 25.25
C ALA A 6 8.16 20.37 24.17
N GLY A 7 7.15 19.76 23.54
CA GLY A 7 6.31 20.40 22.52
C GLY A 7 6.79 20.26 21.07
N TYR A 8 7.95 19.64 20.83
CA TYR A 8 8.50 19.43 19.48
C TYR A 8 9.09 18.02 19.36
N ALA A 9 8.96 17.42 18.18
CA ALA A 9 9.69 16.21 17.79
C ALA A 9 10.48 16.51 16.51
N THR A 10 11.56 15.77 16.28
CA THR A 10 12.35 15.85 15.04
C THR A 10 12.60 14.45 14.48
N GLU A 11 12.47 14.36 13.16
CA GLU A 11 12.69 13.16 12.36
C GLU A 11 13.29 13.59 11.02
N ILE A 12 14.62 13.56 10.95
CA ILE A 12 15.42 13.89 9.76
C ILE A 12 16.08 12.59 9.28
N PRO A 13 15.76 12.11 8.07
CA PRO A 13 16.34 10.87 7.57
C PRO A 13 17.82 11.04 7.20
N PRO A 14 18.56 9.93 7.04
CA PRO A 14 19.89 9.94 6.44
C PRO A 14 19.85 10.26 4.93
N HIS A 15 20.96 10.81 4.43
CA HIS A 15 21.15 11.16 3.03
C HIS A 15 22.53 10.71 2.55
N ASN A 16 22.68 10.56 1.25
CA ASN A 16 23.95 10.21 0.63
C ASN A 16 24.97 11.36 0.78
N LEU A 17 26.20 11.02 1.19
CA LEU A 17 27.24 12.02 1.44
C LEU A 17 27.69 12.72 0.15
N SER A 18 27.83 11.98 -0.94
CA SER A 18 28.28 12.55 -2.21
C SER A 18 27.23 13.50 -2.79
N GLU A 19 25.96 13.11 -2.79
CA GLU A 19 24.84 13.96 -3.23
C GLU A 19 24.74 15.26 -2.40
N THR A 20 24.90 15.16 -1.08
CA THR A 20 24.81 16.33 -0.20
C THR A 20 25.98 17.30 -0.35
N ILE A 21 27.20 16.78 -0.57
CA ILE A 21 28.37 17.61 -0.86
C ILE A 21 28.22 18.31 -2.23
N GLU A 22 27.78 17.58 -3.26
CA GLU A 22 27.58 18.16 -4.59
C GLU A 22 26.55 19.29 -4.58
N ALA A 23 25.43 19.10 -3.87
CA ALA A 23 24.42 20.15 -3.69
C ALA A 23 24.97 21.36 -2.92
N ALA A 24 25.77 21.14 -1.87
CA ALA A 24 26.41 22.22 -1.13
C ALA A 24 27.39 23.02 -2.00
N ILE A 25 28.20 22.34 -2.81
CA ILE A 25 29.12 22.98 -3.77
C ILE A 25 28.35 23.75 -4.84
N TYR A 26 27.23 23.19 -5.33
CA TYR A 26 26.37 23.86 -6.30
C TYR A 26 25.79 25.17 -5.73
N LEU A 27 25.33 25.14 -4.47
CA LEU A 27 24.77 26.30 -3.78
C LEU A 27 25.80 27.41 -3.52
N ILE A 28 27.08 27.06 -3.32
CA ILE A 28 28.19 28.04 -3.26
C ILE A 28 28.29 28.83 -4.59
N ASN A 29 28.13 28.16 -5.73
CA ASN A 29 28.25 28.79 -7.04
C ASN A 29 26.97 29.52 -7.46
N HIS A 30 25.82 29.06 -6.97
CA HIS A 30 24.49 29.58 -7.32
C HIS A 30 23.66 29.85 -6.05
N PRO A 31 23.87 30.98 -5.35
CA PRO A 31 23.17 31.27 -4.09
C PRO A 31 21.64 31.31 -4.22
N ASN A 32 21.14 31.66 -5.41
CA ASN A 32 19.71 31.76 -5.71
C ASN A 32 19.11 30.45 -6.24
N ALA A 33 19.82 29.31 -6.16
CA ALA A 33 19.32 28.01 -6.61
C ALA A 33 17.94 27.70 -6.01
N SER A 34 17.05 27.16 -6.85
CA SER A 34 15.73 26.71 -6.43
C SER A 34 15.81 25.34 -5.74
N LEU A 35 14.73 24.92 -5.09
CA LEU A 35 14.66 23.56 -4.52
C LEU A 35 14.82 22.50 -5.62
N ASP A 36 14.21 22.72 -6.78
CA ASP A 36 14.25 21.77 -7.89
C ASP A 36 15.68 21.61 -8.44
N ASP A 37 16.47 22.68 -8.47
CA ASP A 37 17.89 22.59 -8.84
C ASP A 37 18.69 21.75 -7.84
N LEU A 38 18.43 21.90 -6.54
CA LEU A 38 19.10 21.13 -5.49
C LEU A 38 18.70 19.65 -5.53
N MET A 39 17.44 19.35 -5.88
CA MET A 39 16.92 17.98 -5.99
C MET A 39 17.48 17.21 -7.19
N GLN A 40 18.09 17.88 -8.19
CA GLN A 40 18.85 17.20 -9.24
C GLN A 40 20.07 16.46 -8.68
N PHE A 41 20.65 16.97 -7.59
CA PHE A 41 21.77 16.35 -6.88
C PHE A 41 21.25 15.45 -5.75
N ILE A 42 20.44 16.00 -4.83
CA ILE A 42 19.86 15.25 -3.71
C ILE A 42 18.51 14.68 -4.13
N LYS A 43 18.52 13.46 -4.63
CA LYS A 43 17.32 12.77 -5.14
C LYS A 43 16.30 12.52 -4.03
N GLY A 44 16.79 12.27 -2.82
CA GLY A 44 15.98 11.94 -1.67
C GLY A 44 16.81 11.26 -0.57
N PRO A 45 16.18 10.83 0.53
CA PRO A 45 16.85 10.09 1.61
C PRO A 45 17.55 8.82 1.15
N ASP A 46 18.70 8.53 1.74
CA ASP A 46 19.48 7.31 1.49
C ASP A 46 19.64 6.57 2.83
N PHE A 47 18.87 5.51 3.00
CA PHE A 47 18.82 4.75 4.23
C PHE A 47 19.94 3.70 4.27
N PRO A 48 20.59 3.49 5.42
CA PRO A 48 21.65 2.49 5.56
C PRO A 48 21.15 1.05 5.33
N THR A 49 19.85 0.81 5.46
CA THR A 49 19.22 -0.49 5.19
C THR A 49 18.78 -0.67 3.73
N GLY A 50 18.98 0.34 2.88
CA GLY A 50 18.50 0.34 1.49
C GLY A 50 16.99 0.53 1.39
N GLY A 51 16.33 -0.35 0.66
CA GLY A 51 14.89 -0.36 0.44
C GLY A 51 14.45 0.49 -0.76
N ILE A 52 13.13 0.54 -0.94
CA ILE A 52 12.46 1.25 -2.01
C ILE A 52 11.61 2.34 -1.38
N LEU A 53 11.97 3.61 -1.61
CA LEU A 53 11.23 4.77 -1.14
C LEU A 53 10.26 5.23 -2.24
N GLN A 54 8.96 5.24 -1.93
CA GLN A 54 7.89 5.62 -2.84
C GLN A 54 7.23 6.93 -2.42
N GLY A 55 6.86 7.76 -3.41
CA GLY A 55 6.12 9.00 -3.21
C GLY A 55 7.03 10.24 -3.20
N ILE A 56 7.52 10.62 -4.39
CA ILE A 56 8.47 11.73 -4.55
C ILE A 56 7.85 13.09 -4.14
N ASP A 57 6.54 13.26 -4.33
CA ASP A 57 5.80 14.46 -3.89
C ASP A 57 5.94 14.70 -2.38
N GLY A 58 5.91 13.61 -1.60
CA GLY A 58 6.10 13.64 -0.16
C GLY A 58 7.50 14.11 0.24
N ILE A 59 8.52 13.70 -0.53
CA ILE A 59 9.92 14.10 -0.35
C ILE A 59 10.09 15.57 -0.72
N LYS A 60 9.57 16.00 -1.87
CA LYS A 60 9.64 17.40 -2.31
C LYS A 60 8.98 18.33 -1.29
N LYS A 61 7.78 17.99 -0.82
CA LYS A 61 7.08 18.74 0.23
C LYS A 61 7.87 18.79 1.54
N ALA A 62 8.52 17.69 1.92
CA ALA A 62 9.40 17.65 3.08
C ALA A 62 10.57 18.62 2.91
N TYR A 63 11.26 18.61 1.77
CA TYR A 63 12.40 19.49 1.52
C TYR A 63 12.01 20.96 1.39
N GLU A 64 10.78 21.28 1.01
CA GLU A 64 10.26 22.65 0.96
C GLU A 64 9.85 23.15 2.35
N THR A 65 9.07 22.37 3.10
CA THR A 65 8.37 22.83 4.31
C THR A 65 8.92 22.28 5.62
N GLY A 66 9.83 21.31 5.55
CA GLY A 66 10.29 20.54 6.71
C GLY A 66 9.34 19.40 7.11
N ARG A 67 8.18 19.24 6.46
CA ARG A 67 7.21 18.17 6.76
C ARG A 67 6.75 17.45 5.51
N GLY A 68 6.66 16.13 5.59
CA GLY A 68 6.19 15.31 4.48
C GLY A 68 6.01 13.87 4.90
N ARG A 69 5.52 13.06 3.97
CA ARG A 69 5.25 11.64 4.20
C ARG A 69 5.63 10.87 2.95
N ALA A 70 6.44 9.83 3.11
CA ALA A 70 6.76 8.87 2.05
C ALA A 70 6.53 7.45 2.56
N VAL A 71 6.56 6.48 1.66
CA VAL A 71 6.40 5.07 1.98
C VAL A 71 7.73 4.36 1.75
N LEU A 72 8.27 3.70 2.76
CA LEU A 72 9.49 2.91 2.65
C LEU A 72 9.13 1.43 2.62
N ARG A 73 9.53 0.76 1.54
CA ARG A 73 9.20 -0.65 1.25
C ARG A 73 10.46 -1.50 1.21
N SER A 74 10.36 -2.73 1.68
CA SER A 74 11.35 -3.78 1.51
C SER A 74 11.68 -4.09 0.06
N LYS A 75 12.94 -4.40 -0.21
CA LYS A 75 13.34 -4.98 -1.50
C LYS A 75 13.07 -6.48 -1.48
N THR A 76 12.30 -6.93 -2.45
CA THR A 76 11.81 -8.31 -2.52
C THR A 76 11.95 -8.87 -3.92
N LYS A 77 12.09 -10.19 -4.02
CA LYS A 77 12.15 -10.95 -5.27
C LYS A 77 11.31 -12.22 -5.13
N ILE A 78 10.61 -12.60 -6.19
CA ILE A 78 9.90 -13.88 -6.28
C ILE A 78 10.80 -14.84 -7.05
N GLU A 79 11.01 -16.05 -6.52
CA GLU A 79 11.78 -17.10 -7.17
C GLU A 79 10.99 -18.41 -7.23
N ASP A 80 11.14 -19.14 -8.34
CA ASP A 80 10.55 -20.46 -8.51
C ASP A 80 11.44 -21.53 -7.86
N ILE A 81 10.83 -22.48 -7.18
CA ILE A 81 11.50 -23.65 -6.59
C ILE A 81 10.93 -24.95 -7.18
N ARG A 82 11.63 -26.07 -6.95
CA ARG A 82 11.22 -27.37 -7.48
C ARG A 82 9.81 -27.75 -7.03
N GLY A 83 9.03 -28.34 -7.95
CA GLY A 83 7.68 -28.84 -7.66
C GLY A 83 6.54 -27.83 -7.86
N ASN A 84 6.71 -26.83 -8.75
CA ASN A 84 5.74 -25.75 -9.02
C ASN A 84 5.35 -24.98 -7.75
N LYS A 85 6.35 -24.74 -6.89
CA LYS A 85 6.21 -23.86 -5.74
C LYS A 85 7.02 -22.59 -6.01
N GLN A 86 6.66 -21.52 -5.31
CA GLN A 86 7.36 -20.23 -5.37
C GLN A 86 7.79 -19.82 -3.97
N GLN A 87 8.79 -18.95 -3.88
CA GLN A 87 9.22 -18.33 -2.64
C GLN A 87 9.38 -16.82 -2.82
N ILE A 88 9.03 -16.07 -1.78
CA ILE A 88 9.28 -14.62 -1.70
C ILE A 88 10.54 -14.44 -0.87
N ILE A 89 11.53 -13.76 -1.43
CA ILE A 89 12.81 -13.46 -0.78
C ILE A 89 12.85 -11.97 -0.48
N VAL A 90 13.03 -11.62 0.79
CA VAL A 90 13.26 -10.26 1.27
C VAL A 90 14.76 -10.09 1.48
N THR A 91 15.38 -9.15 0.77
CA THR A 91 16.82 -8.87 0.85
C THR A 91 17.14 -7.60 1.64
N GLU A 92 16.19 -6.66 1.72
CA GLU A 92 16.35 -5.39 2.43
C GLU A 92 15.05 -5.07 3.18
N ILE A 93 15.16 -4.52 4.39
CA ILE A 93 14.01 -4.13 5.24
C ILE A 93 13.97 -2.61 5.46
N PRO A 94 12.78 -2.05 5.74
CA PRO A 94 12.69 -0.62 5.99
C PRO A 94 13.52 -0.19 7.20
N TYR A 95 13.94 1.07 7.18
CA TYR A 95 14.73 1.69 8.23
C TYR A 95 14.01 1.60 9.58
N GLU A 96 14.76 1.32 10.66
CA GLU A 96 14.27 1.12 12.04
C GLU A 96 13.32 -0.08 12.27
N VAL A 97 13.09 -0.94 11.27
CA VAL A 97 12.31 -2.16 11.44
C VAL A 97 13.16 -3.27 12.05
N ASN A 98 12.64 -3.93 13.09
CA ASN A 98 13.29 -5.08 13.69
C ASN A 98 13.00 -6.36 12.87
N LYS A 99 14.05 -6.99 12.33
CA LYS A 99 13.93 -8.22 11.52
C LYS A 99 13.20 -9.35 12.25
N SER A 100 13.59 -9.66 13.50
CA SER A 100 13.01 -10.78 14.25
C SER A 100 11.52 -10.55 14.55
N ALA A 101 11.14 -9.31 14.87
CA ALA A 101 9.74 -8.94 15.06
C ALA A 101 8.94 -9.08 13.76
N LEU A 102 9.51 -8.64 12.63
CA LEU A 102 8.89 -8.78 11.32
C LEU A 102 8.67 -10.25 10.93
N VAL A 103 9.69 -11.10 11.07
CA VAL A 103 9.58 -12.55 10.78
C VAL A 103 8.50 -13.19 11.64
N LYS A 104 8.49 -12.88 12.94
CA LYS A 104 7.45 -13.37 13.87
C LYS A 104 6.05 -12.91 13.45
N ARG A 105 5.90 -11.64 13.05
CA ARG A 105 4.63 -11.07 12.59
C ARG A 105 4.09 -11.79 11.35
N ILE A 106 4.96 -12.10 10.38
CA ILE A 106 4.59 -12.86 9.18
C ILE A 106 4.17 -14.28 9.56
N ASP A 107 4.91 -14.93 10.47
CA ASP A 107 4.58 -16.28 10.93
C ASP A 107 3.25 -16.33 11.71
N GLU A 108 2.94 -15.33 12.53
CA GLU A 108 1.64 -15.19 13.19
C GLU A 108 0.48 -15.10 12.19
N LEU A 109 0.65 -14.36 11.08
CA LEU A 109 -0.37 -14.25 10.03
C LEU A 109 -0.62 -15.60 9.34
N ARG A 110 0.42 -16.42 9.18
CA ARG A 110 0.33 -17.81 8.68
C ARG A 110 -0.44 -18.69 9.67
N ILE A 111 -0.06 -18.68 10.95
CA ILE A 111 -0.68 -19.52 12.00
C ILE A 111 -2.17 -19.19 12.18
N LEU A 112 -2.51 -17.91 12.19
CA LEU A 112 -3.90 -17.44 12.29
C LEU A 112 -4.71 -17.65 11.00
N LYS A 113 -4.12 -18.22 9.94
CA LYS A 113 -4.72 -18.41 8.61
C LYS A 113 -5.35 -17.14 8.04
N LYS A 114 -4.77 -15.97 8.34
CA LYS A 114 -5.21 -14.69 7.76
C LYS A 114 -4.75 -14.53 6.31
N VAL A 115 -3.66 -15.21 5.96
CA VAL A 115 -3.13 -15.33 4.61
C VAL A 115 -2.99 -16.81 4.32
N GLU A 116 -3.66 -17.25 3.29
CA GLU A 116 -3.61 -18.62 2.81
C GLU A 116 -2.52 -18.73 1.73
N GLY A 117 -1.95 -19.92 1.55
CA GLY A 117 -0.84 -20.12 0.61
C GLY A 117 0.58 -19.91 1.15
N ILE A 118 0.80 -19.45 2.39
CA ILE A 118 2.14 -19.48 3.02
C ILE A 118 2.39 -20.87 3.62
N SER A 119 3.48 -21.53 3.19
CA SER A 119 3.92 -22.82 3.72
C SER A 119 4.77 -22.62 4.97
N GLU A 120 5.83 -21.82 4.87
CA GLU A 120 6.81 -21.60 5.93
C GLU A 120 7.47 -20.21 5.80
N VAL A 121 7.92 -19.66 6.92
CA VAL A 121 8.76 -18.46 6.98
C VAL A 121 10.09 -18.85 7.62
N ARG A 122 11.21 -18.57 6.93
CA ARG A 122 12.56 -18.87 7.40
C ARG A 122 13.44 -17.62 7.34
N ASP A 123 14.26 -17.43 8.37
CA ASP A 123 15.34 -16.45 8.36
C ASP A 123 16.64 -17.16 7.97
N GLU A 124 17.08 -16.94 6.74
CA GLU A 124 18.31 -17.51 6.15
C GLU A 124 19.41 -16.43 6.08
N SER A 125 19.33 -15.40 6.94
CA SER A 125 20.36 -14.37 7.01
C SER A 125 21.67 -14.91 7.57
N ASP A 126 22.78 -14.52 6.96
CA ASP A 126 24.13 -14.93 7.35
C ASP A 126 25.05 -13.71 7.53
N ARG A 127 26.37 -13.93 7.45
CA ARG A 127 27.37 -12.84 7.52
C ARG A 127 27.47 -12.05 6.21
N GLU A 128 26.98 -12.59 5.10
CA GLU A 128 27.06 -11.98 3.77
C GLU A 128 25.85 -11.09 3.48
N GLY A 129 24.69 -11.35 4.09
CA GLY A 129 23.55 -10.45 3.96
C GLY A 129 22.26 -10.86 4.67
N LEU A 130 21.28 -9.96 4.64
CA LEU A 130 19.92 -10.22 5.11
C LEU A 130 19.18 -11.04 4.06
N ARG A 131 18.57 -12.15 4.49
CA ARG A 131 17.75 -12.98 3.62
C ARG A 131 16.61 -13.65 4.38
N VAL A 132 15.40 -13.11 4.26
CA VAL A 132 14.19 -13.72 4.82
C VAL A 132 13.41 -14.38 3.69
N VAL A 133 13.09 -15.66 3.85
CA VAL A 133 12.41 -16.49 2.85
C VAL A 133 11.01 -16.82 3.33
N VAL A 134 10.02 -16.53 2.51
CA VAL A 134 8.63 -16.96 2.70
C VAL A 134 8.33 -17.99 1.62
N GLU A 135 8.32 -19.27 1.98
CA GLU A 135 7.98 -20.36 1.06
C GLU A 135 6.46 -20.48 0.92
N LEU A 136 5.99 -20.60 -0.31
CA LEU A 136 4.57 -20.68 -0.63
C LEU A 136 4.14 -22.13 -0.94
N LYS A 137 2.85 -22.40 -0.73
CA LYS A 137 2.21 -23.64 -1.15
C LYS A 137 2.17 -23.74 -2.68
N LYS A 138 1.95 -24.95 -3.19
CA LYS A 138 1.84 -25.21 -4.64
C LYS A 138 0.69 -24.37 -5.23
N ASN A 139 0.92 -23.74 -6.38
CA ASN A 139 -0.05 -22.88 -7.09
C ASN A 139 -0.58 -21.67 -6.29
N ALA A 140 0.09 -21.25 -5.22
CA ALA A 140 -0.30 -20.04 -4.49
C ALA A 140 0.02 -18.77 -5.30
N ASN A 141 -0.83 -17.75 -5.20
CA ASN A 141 -0.61 -16.46 -5.85
C ASN A 141 0.46 -15.64 -5.10
N ALA A 142 1.72 -15.78 -5.52
CA ALA A 142 2.86 -15.14 -4.87
C ALA A 142 2.77 -13.61 -4.82
N GLN A 143 2.31 -12.99 -5.91
CA GLN A 143 2.19 -11.53 -5.97
C GLN A 143 1.09 -11.02 -5.05
N GLY A 144 -0.06 -11.71 -5.00
CA GLY A 144 -1.16 -11.40 -4.09
C GLY A 144 -0.75 -11.51 -2.62
N ILE A 145 -0.03 -12.59 -2.26
CA ILE A 145 0.52 -12.78 -0.91
C ILE A 145 1.50 -11.65 -0.56
N LEU A 146 2.44 -11.33 -1.45
CA LEU A 146 3.38 -10.23 -1.26
C LEU A 146 2.66 -8.89 -1.03
N ASN A 147 1.63 -8.59 -1.82
CA ASN A 147 0.82 -7.38 -1.67
C ASN A 147 0.10 -7.34 -0.31
N TYR A 148 -0.44 -8.47 0.15
CA TYR A 148 -1.03 -8.59 1.47
C TYR A 148 0.01 -8.31 2.56
N LEU A 149 1.20 -8.92 2.46
CA LEU A 149 2.25 -8.77 3.45
C LEU A 149 2.72 -7.31 3.53
N PHE A 150 2.91 -6.61 2.42
CA PHE A 150 3.22 -5.17 2.43
C PHE A 150 2.17 -4.35 3.17
N LYS A 151 0.88 -4.69 3.04
CA LYS A 151 -0.19 -3.90 3.66
C LYS A 151 -0.41 -4.20 5.15
N ASN A 152 -0.05 -5.39 5.61
CA ASN A 152 -0.37 -5.87 6.97
C ASN A 152 0.86 -6.14 7.85
N THR A 153 2.08 -5.89 7.34
CA THR A 153 3.35 -6.08 8.06
C THR A 153 4.29 -4.89 7.83
N ASP A 154 5.37 -4.84 8.61
CA ASP A 154 6.40 -3.80 8.50
C ASP A 154 7.36 -4.02 7.31
N LEU A 155 7.04 -4.90 6.36
CA LEU A 155 7.70 -4.90 5.04
C LEU A 155 7.45 -3.59 4.27
N GLN A 156 6.42 -2.84 4.64
CA GLN A 156 6.19 -1.50 4.14
C GLN A 156 5.72 -0.60 5.29
N VAL A 157 6.46 0.48 5.52
CA VAL A 157 6.17 1.45 6.58
C VAL A 157 5.99 2.84 6.00
N SER A 158 5.24 3.67 6.72
CA SER A 158 5.14 5.09 6.41
C SER A 158 6.25 5.85 7.10
N TYR A 159 7.14 6.47 6.34
CA TYR A 159 8.16 7.36 6.88
C TYR A 159 7.65 8.81 6.91
N ASN A 160 7.60 9.42 8.08
CA ASN A 160 7.08 10.77 8.28
C ASN A 160 8.25 11.73 8.52
N PHE A 161 8.48 12.63 7.58
CA PHE A 161 9.50 13.67 7.71
C PHE A 161 9.00 14.73 8.67
N ASN A 162 9.83 15.06 9.65
CA ASN A 162 9.56 16.13 10.59
C ASN A 162 10.87 16.85 10.92
N MET A 163 11.38 17.62 9.96
CA MET A 163 12.68 18.24 10.03
C MET A 163 12.64 19.51 10.89
N VAL A 164 12.79 19.31 12.20
CA VAL A 164 12.91 20.40 13.18
C VAL A 164 14.36 20.49 13.64
N ALA A 165 14.93 21.68 13.57
CA ALA A 165 16.28 21.95 14.05
C ALA A 165 16.32 23.26 14.84
N ILE A 166 17.40 23.47 15.59
CA ILE A 166 17.66 24.73 16.28
C ILE A 166 18.37 25.67 15.29
N ASN A 167 17.66 26.69 14.84
CA ASN A 167 18.20 27.75 13.99
C ASN A 167 18.17 29.06 14.80
N ASN A 168 19.30 29.76 14.90
CA ASN A 168 19.41 31.01 15.68
C ASN A 168 18.82 30.92 17.11
N LYS A 169 19.10 29.81 17.80
CA LYS A 169 18.63 29.49 19.16
C LYS A 169 17.12 29.30 19.30
N ARG A 170 16.41 28.99 18.20
CA ARG A 170 14.96 28.72 18.19
C ARG A 170 14.65 27.43 17.43
N PRO A 171 13.67 26.62 17.88
CA PRO A 171 13.21 25.45 17.13
C PRO A 171 12.39 25.89 15.93
N GLU A 172 12.80 25.51 14.73
CA GLU A 172 12.14 25.85 13.47
C GLU A 172 12.01 24.62 12.58
N HIS A 173 10.94 24.58 11.78
CA HIS A 173 10.88 23.66 10.65
C HIS A 173 11.81 24.17 9.57
N VAL A 174 12.73 23.32 9.15
CA VAL A 174 13.77 23.68 8.18
C VAL A 174 13.65 22.78 6.97
N GLY A 175 13.66 23.40 5.78
CA GLY A 175 13.76 22.72 4.50
C GLY A 175 15.20 22.39 4.13
N LEU A 176 15.38 21.70 3.01
CA LEU A 176 16.70 21.29 2.52
C LEU A 176 17.63 22.49 2.28
N LYS A 177 17.12 23.52 1.58
CA LYS A 177 17.89 24.72 1.25
C LYS A 177 18.38 25.43 2.51
N THR A 178 17.49 25.65 3.48
CA THR A 178 17.83 26.31 4.76
C THR A 178 18.92 25.56 5.53
N ILE A 179 18.89 24.23 5.54
CA ILE A 179 19.93 23.41 6.19
C ILE A 179 21.28 23.59 5.48
N LEU A 180 21.31 23.54 4.14
CA LEU A 180 22.55 23.71 3.37
C LEU A 180 23.13 25.12 3.52
N GLU A 181 22.29 26.15 3.49
CA GLU A 181 22.71 27.54 3.71
C GLU A 181 23.33 27.73 5.10
N ALA A 182 22.67 27.23 6.14
CA ALA A 182 23.17 27.30 7.51
C ALA A 182 24.50 26.54 7.68
N TYR A 183 24.64 25.37 7.04
CA TYR A 183 25.90 24.62 7.05
C TYR A 183 27.03 25.39 6.36
N LEU A 184 26.78 25.96 5.19
CA LEU A 184 27.79 26.74 4.45
C LEU A 184 28.21 27.99 5.21
N GLU A 185 27.26 28.69 5.84
CA GLU A 185 27.57 29.86 6.65
C GLU A 185 28.44 29.51 7.86
N HIS A 186 28.10 28.41 8.54
CA HIS A 186 28.93 27.89 9.61
C HIS A 186 30.34 27.51 9.12
N GLN A 187 30.46 26.87 7.95
CA GLN A 187 31.77 26.54 7.37
C GLN A 187 32.60 27.78 7.03
N ARG A 188 31.97 28.85 6.53
CA ARG A 188 32.65 30.14 6.30
C ARG A 188 33.16 30.75 7.60
N GLU A 189 32.35 30.72 8.66
CA GLU A 189 32.74 31.21 9.98
C GLU A 189 33.93 30.42 10.55
N VAL A 190 33.85 29.09 10.53
CA VAL A 190 34.92 28.20 11.02
C VAL A 190 36.21 28.40 10.22
N THR A 191 36.12 28.44 8.90
CA THR A 191 37.28 28.64 8.01
C THR A 191 37.90 30.01 8.22
N THR A 192 37.09 31.05 8.43
CA THR A 192 37.57 32.40 8.75
C THR A 192 38.32 32.42 10.09
N ARG A 193 37.77 31.80 11.14
CA ARG A 193 38.43 31.73 12.46
C ARG A 193 39.74 30.96 12.40
N ARG A 194 39.77 29.82 11.70
CA ARG A 194 40.99 29.03 11.47
C ARG A 194 42.05 29.85 10.74
N THR A 195 41.66 30.51 9.65
CA THR A 195 42.59 31.32 8.85
C THR A 195 43.13 32.53 9.62
N LYS A 196 42.31 33.19 10.45
CA LYS A 196 42.77 34.27 11.35
C LYS A 196 43.78 33.76 12.38
N PHE A 197 43.51 32.60 12.98
CA PHE A 197 44.44 31.98 13.93
C PHE A 197 45.79 31.66 13.28
N ASP A 198 45.78 31.05 12.10
CA ASP A 198 47.00 30.73 11.35
C ASP A 198 47.74 32.00 10.89
N LEU A 199 47.01 33.05 10.51
CA LEU A 199 47.59 34.36 10.14
C LEU A 199 48.30 35.02 11.32
N GLU A 200 47.67 35.10 12.49
CA GLU A 200 48.28 35.68 13.69
C GLU A 200 49.53 34.90 14.11
N LYS A 201 49.47 33.56 14.06
CA LYS A 201 50.62 32.71 14.33
C LYS A 201 51.75 32.92 13.32
N ALA A 202 51.43 33.03 12.04
CA ALA A 202 52.41 33.27 10.98
C ALA A 202 53.04 34.67 11.10
N LYS A 203 52.26 35.72 11.37
CA LYS A 203 52.75 37.09 11.60
C LYS A 203 53.65 37.19 12.82
N ALA A 204 53.27 36.56 13.93
CA ALA A 204 54.11 36.49 15.12
C ALA A 204 55.45 35.81 14.82
N ARG A 205 55.43 34.71 14.05
CA ARG A 205 56.65 34.01 13.64
C ARG A 205 57.50 34.83 12.68
N GLU A 206 56.90 35.43 11.66
CA GLU A 206 57.58 36.28 10.67
C GLU A 206 58.28 37.46 11.34
N HIS A 207 57.63 38.11 12.31
CA HIS A 207 58.21 39.20 13.09
C HIS A 207 59.47 38.75 13.86
N ILE A 208 59.47 37.55 14.44
CA ILE A 208 60.67 36.98 15.08
C ILE A 208 61.76 36.69 14.03
N VAL A 209 61.41 36.02 12.93
CA VAL A 209 62.37 35.66 11.87
C VAL A 209 63.03 36.90 11.27
N LYS A 210 62.28 37.98 11.01
CA LYS A 210 62.84 39.28 10.57
C LYS A 210 63.84 39.86 11.57
N GLY A 211 63.55 39.74 12.87
CA GLY A 211 64.46 40.15 13.93
C GLY A 211 65.75 39.33 13.95
N LEU A 212 65.65 38.02 13.76
CA LEU A 212 66.79 37.11 13.69
C LEU A 212 67.68 37.37 12.46
N ILE A 213 67.08 37.55 11.28
CA ILE A 213 67.81 37.88 10.05
C ILE A 213 68.55 39.21 10.20
N LYS A 214 67.88 40.24 10.77
CA LYS A 214 68.51 41.52 11.06
C LYS A 214 69.66 41.35 12.05
N ALA A 215 69.47 40.63 13.15
CA ALA A 215 70.51 40.38 14.15
C ALA A 215 71.74 39.66 13.57
N LEU A 216 71.52 38.69 12.67
CA LEU A 216 72.59 37.98 11.97
C LEU A 216 73.38 38.90 11.02
N SER A 217 72.75 39.92 10.43
CA SER A 217 73.44 40.90 9.56
C SER A 217 74.35 41.88 10.32
N ILE A 218 74.12 42.06 11.63
CA ILE A 218 74.89 42.95 12.52
C ILE A 218 75.44 42.16 13.73
N LEU A 219 75.88 40.92 13.48
CA LEU A 219 76.18 39.95 14.53
C LEU A 219 77.23 40.43 15.54
N ASP A 220 78.33 41.02 15.05
CA ASP A 220 79.43 41.46 15.92
C ASP A 220 79.01 42.58 16.87
N ASP A 221 78.18 43.51 16.39
CA ASP A 221 77.63 44.60 17.19
C ASP A 221 76.64 44.07 18.24
N VAL A 222 75.77 43.13 17.85
CA VAL A 222 74.83 42.45 18.76
C VAL A 222 75.59 41.70 19.87
N ILE A 223 76.66 40.96 19.53
CA ILE A 223 77.49 40.25 20.51
C ILE A 223 78.18 41.25 21.45
N LYS A 224 78.69 42.36 20.93
CA LYS A 224 79.34 43.41 21.72
C LYS A 224 78.36 44.02 22.72
N THR A 225 77.16 44.38 22.29
CA THR A 225 76.11 44.90 23.17
C THR A 225 75.74 43.89 24.24
N ILE A 226 75.51 42.61 23.89
CA ILE A 226 75.20 41.54 24.87
C ILE A 226 76.33 41.34 25.88
N ARG A 227 77.60 41.34 25.45
CA ARG A 227 78.77 41.18 26.35
C ARG A 227 78.97 42.37 27.28
N SER A 228 78.54 43.56 26.88
CA SER A 228 78.63 44.79 27.68
C SER A 228 77.52 44.91 28.73
N SER A 229 76.42 44.16 28.56
CA SER A 229 75.28 44.14 29.48
C SER A 229 75.52 43.28 30.71
N LYS A 230 74.87 43.65 31.83
CA LYS A 230 75.06 42.98 33.14
C LYS A 230 74.34 41.65 33.27
N ASN A 231 73.19 41.48 32.62
CA ASN A 231 72.35 40.28 32.68
C ASN A 231 71.38 40.23 31.49
N LYS A 232 70.61 39.14 31.38
CA LYS A 232 69.63 38.93 30.29
C LYS A 232 68.61 40.06 30.14
N SER A 233 68.10 40.62 31.25
CA SER A 233 67.11 41.70 31.22
C SER A 233 67.73 43.00 30.68
N ASP A 234 68.95 43.28 31.11
CA ASP A 234 69.75 44.44 30.67
C ASP A 234 70.12 44.34 29.18
N ALA A 235 70.54 43.16 28.71
CA ALA A 235 70.84 42.89 27.31
C ALA A 235 69.62 43.13 26.40
N LYS A 236 68.42 42.71 26.83
CA LYS A 236 67.19 42.98 26.07
C LYS A 236 66.90 44.46 25.94
N LYS A 237 67.01 45.23 27.03
CA LYS A 237 66.77 46.68 27.01
C LYS A 237 67.74 47.39 26.06
N ASN A 238 69.02 47.01 26.09
CA ASN A 238 70.04 47.59 25.22
C ASN A 238 69.81 47.25 23.75
N LEU A 239 69.43 46.01 23.43
CA LEU A 239 69.09 45.60 22.06
C LEU A 239 67.86 46.35 21.52
N VAL A 240 66.86 46.61 22.37
CA VAL A 240 65.68 47.41 22.01
C VAL A 240 66.09 48.87 21.75
N SER A 241 66.92 49.48 22.61
CA SER A 241 67.31 50.89 22.47
C SER A 241 68.30 51.15 21.34
N GLU A 242 69.29 50.29 21.13
CA GLU A 242 70.38 50.52 20.17
C GLU A 242 70.03 50.10 18.74
N PHE A 243 69.27 49.01 18.57
CA PHE A 243 69.00 48.44 17.24
C PHE A 243 67.51 48.43 16.88
N SER A 244 66.67 49.06 17.69
CA SER A 244 65.22 49.17 17.48
C SER A 244 64.53 47.81 17.30
N PHE A 245 64.99 46.79 18.03
CA PHE A 245 64.28 45.51 18.13
C PHE A 245 63.06 45.66 19.03
N THR A 246 62.02 44.85 18.80
CA THR A 246 60.92 44.73 19.76
C THR A 246 61.32 43.82 20.92
N GLU A 247 60.59 43.87 22.03
CA GLU A 247 60.87 43.03 23.20
C GLU A 247 60.86 41.53 22.87
N ALA A 248 59.92 41.10 22.02
CA ALA A 248 59.82 39.71 21.58
C ALA A 248 61.00 39.29 20.69
N GLN A 249 61.47 40.18 19.80
CA GLN A 249 62.67 39.94 19.00
C GLN A 249 63.92 39.89 19.87
N ALA A 250 64.08 40.83 20.81
CA ALA A 250 65.22 40.86 21.72
C ALA A 250 65.29 39.59 22.60
N GLU A 251 64.16 39.10 23.10
CA GLU A 251 64.09 37.82 23.81
C GLU A 251 64.54 36.65 22.91
N ALA A 252 64.08 36.60 21.66
CA ALA A 252 64.49 35.57 20.70
C ALA A 252 65.98 35.64 20.33
N ILE A 253 66.55 36.84 20.23
CA ILE A 253 67.98 37.05 19.92
C ILE A 253 68.85 36.62 21.10
N VAL A 254 68.50 37.01 22.33
CA VAL A 254 69.29 36.65 23.53
C VAL A 254 69.20 35.16 23.86
N SER A 255 68.12 34.49 23.44
CA SER A 255 67.94 33.04 23.61
C SER A 255 68.52 32.20 22.46
N LEU A 256 69.19 32.83 21.49
CA LEU A 256 69.76 32.18 20.33
C LEU A 256 70.98 31.33 20.72
N GLN A 257 71.04 30.09 20.23
CA GLN A 257 72.12 29.15 20.51
C GLN A 257 73.27 29.32 19.51
N LEU A 258 74.53 29.28 19.98
CA LEU A 258 75.72 29.59 19.16
C LEU A 258 75.84 28.79 17.86
N TYR A 259 75.37 27.55 17.80
CA TYR A 259 75.42 26.76 16.56
C TYR A 259 74.52 27.33 15.44
N ARG A 260 73.51 28.16 15.76
CA ARG A 260 72.61 28.79 14.77
C ARG A 260 73.24 29.96 14.01
N LEU A 261 74.52 30.21 14.24
CA LEU A 261 75.31 31.22 13.55
C LEU A 261 75.97 30.69 12.26
N THR A 262 75.69 29.43 11.88
CA THR A 262 76.24 28.87 10.63
C THR A 262 75.54 29.44 9.41
N ASN A 263 76.25 29.52 8.27
CA ASN A 263 75.66 29.97 6.99
C ASN A 263 74.43 29.12 6.58
N THR A 264 74.40 27.84 6.93
CA THR A 264 73.26 26.95 6.65
C THR A 264 72.00 27.43 7.37
N ASP A 265 72.09 27.83 8.65
CA ASP A 265 70.96 28.36 9.42
C ASP A 265 70.46 29.71 8.89
N VAL A 266 71.36 30.57 8.40
CA VAL A 266 70.98 31.84 7.76
C VAL A 266 70.12 31.58 6.51
N THR A 267 70.54 30.67 5.64
CA THR A 267 69.77 30.31 4.44
C THR A 267 68.43 29.66 4.79
N ALA A 268 68.39 28.86 5.87
CA ALA A 268 67.16 28.25 6.36
C ALA A 268 66.17 29.31 6.89
N LEU A 269 66.65 30.31 7.62
CA LEU A 269 65.82 31.42 8.11
C LEU A 269 65.31 32.31 6.98
N GLN A 270 66.13 32.57 5.96
CA GLN A 270 65.69 33.32 4.76
C GLN A 270 64.60 32.55 4.00
N LYS A 271 64.78 31.24 3.80
CA LYS A 271 63.77 30.39 3.20
C LYS A 271 62.48 30.34 4.03
N GLU A 272 62.60 30.20 5.36
CA GLU A 272 61.45 30.24 6.27
C GLU A 272 60.70 31.59 6.16
N ALA A 273 61.43 32.71 6.09
CA ALA A 273 60.83 34.03 5.90
C ALA A 273 60.05 34.14 4.58
N GLU A 274 60.61 33.64 3.47
CA GLU A 274 59.92 33.64 2.17
C GLU A 274 58.65 32.77 2.19
N GLU A 275 58.71 31.59 2.81
CA GLU A 275 57.56 30.69 2.96
C GLU A 275 56.47 31.32 3.83
N LEU A 276 56.85 31.95 4.95
CA LEU A 276 55.93 32.68 5.82
C LEU A 276 55.30 33.88 5.11
N GLN A 277 56.07 34.65 4.34
CA GLN A 277 55.54 35.78 3.58
C GLN A 277 54.52 35.32 2.54
N LYS A 278 54.79 34.23 1.82
CA LYS A 278 53.83 33.61 0.88
C LYS A 278 52.57 33.12 1.60
N ALA A 279 52.72 32.47 2.75
CA ALA A 279 51.60 31.99 3.55
C ALA A 279 50.73 33.13 4.08
N ILE A 280 51.33 34.19 4.63
CA ILE A 280 50.65 35.39 5.13
C ILE A 280 49.87 36.05 3.99
N ALA A 281 50.50 36.28 2.84
CA ALA A 281 49.83 36.88 1.67
C ALA A 281 48.62 36.04 1.22
N ASN A 282 48.76 34.71 1.23
CA ASN A 282 47.65 33.81 0.91
C ASN A 282 46.51 33.89 1.96
N PHE A 283 46.83 33.88 3.25
CA PHE A 283 45.82 34.01 4.32
C PHE A 283 45.10 35.37 4.27
N GLU A 284 45.82 36.46 4.04
CA GLU A 284 45.23 37.79 3.87
C GLU A 284 44.31 37.84 2.64
N ASN A 285 44.71 37.22 1.53
CA ASN A 285 43.86 37.11 0.35
C ASN A 285 42.58 36.29 0.62
N ILE A 286 42.68 35.17 1.34
CA ILE A 286 41.53 34.34 1.74
C ILE A 286 40.56 35.14 2.61
N LEU A 287 41.07 35.94 3.56
CA LEU A 287 40.24 36.76 4.45
C LEU A 287 39.64 37.99 3.77
N ALA A 288 40.31 38.54 2.76
CA ALA A 288 39.85 39.71 2.02
C ALA A 288 38.84 39.38 0.91
N ASN A 289 38.93 38.19 0.31
CA ASN A 289 38.11 37.80 -0.84
C ASN A 289 37.19 36.60 -0.51
N PRO A 290 35.86 36.83 -0.40
CA PRO A 290 34.89 35.76 -0.16
C PRO A 290 34.95 34.60 -1.17
N LYS A 291 35.30 34.87 -2.44
CA LYS A 291 35.39 33.83 -3.46
C LYS A 291 36.58 32.88 -3.24
N GLU A 292 37.68 33.38 -2.69
CA GLU A 292 38.84 32.55 -2.35
C GLU A 292 38.56 31.73 -1.10
N LEU A 293 37.85 32.28 -0.11
CA LEU A 293 37.33 31.52 1.02
C LEU A 293 36.45 30.34 0.55
N ASP A 294 35.48 30.61 -0.31
CA ASP A 294 34.59 29.58 -0.88
C ASP A 294 35.37 28.55 -1.72
N LYS A 295 36.48 28.94 -2.35
CA LYS A 295 37.39 28.01 -3.06
C LYS A 295 38.09 27.04 -2.10
N VAL A 296 38.53 27.50 -0.94
CA VAL A 296 39.09 26.63 0.10
C VAL A 296 38.04 25.64 0.59
N ILE A 297 36.83 26.11 0.90
CA ILE A 297 35.72 25.26 1.35
C ILE A 297 35.38 24.20 0.30
N ARG A 298 35.25 24.57 -0.98
CA ARG A 298 35.02 23.61 -2.07
C ARG A 298 36.13 22.57 -2.18
N LYS A 299 37.39 22.96 -2.03
CA LYS A 299 38.53 22.04 -2.08
C LYS A 299 38.47 21.02 -0.94
N GLU A 300 38.11 21.46 0.26
CA GLU A 300 37.96 20.59 1.44
C GLU A 300 36.77 19.64 1.30
N LEU A 301 35.61 20.14 0.87
CA LEU A 301 34.43 19.31 0.62
C LEU A 301 34.69 18.24 -0.46
N ASN A 302 35.36 18.60 -1.56
CA ASN A 302 35.75 17.63 -2.59
C ASN A 302 36.74 16.58 -2.07
N ALA A 303 37.68 16.98 -1.20
CA ALA A 303 38.61 16.05 -0.58
C ALA A 303 37.88 15.06 0.36
N ILE A 304 36.86 15.53 1.09
CA ILE A 304 35.99 14.70 1.93
C ILE A 304 35.19 13.72 1.05
N ASN A 305 34.58 14.21 -0.03
CA ASN A 305 33.81 13.36 -0.95
C ASN A 305 34.67 12.25 -1.55
N LYS A 306 35.89 12.59 -2.02
CA LYS A 306 36.83 11.61 -2.56
C LYS A 306 37.27 10.55 -1.54
N LYS A 307 37.32 10.90 -0.25
CA LYS A 307 37.79 10.01 0.81
C LYS A 307 36.70 9.12 1.40
N TYR A 308 35.47 9.63 1.50
CA TYR A 308 34.38 8.99 2.25
C TYR A 308 33.09 8.79 1.45
N GLY A 309 33.07 9.15 0.16
CA GLY A 309 31.91 8.97 -0.71
C GLY A 309 31.50 7.50 -0.84
N SER A 310 30.20 7.27 -1.00
CA SER A 310 29.61 5.94 -1.13
C SER A 310 28.50 5.95 -2.18
N GLU A 311 28.30 4.82 -2.84
CA GLU A 311 27.16 4.64 -3.73
C GLU A 311 25.83 4.66 -2.96
N ARG A 312 24.77 5.06 -3.65
CA ARG A 312 23.42 5.13 -3.10
C ARG A 312 22.86 3.72 -2.90
N LEU A 313 22.20 3.49 -1.76
CA LEU A 313 21.57 2.21 -1.42
C LEU A 313 20.06 2.23 -1.71
N THR A 314 19.36 3.28 -1.30
CA THR A 314 17.90 3.38 -1.42
C THR A 314 17.47 3.74 -2.84
N VAL A 315 16.56 2.95 -3.41
CA VAL A 315 15.93 3.22 -4.72
C VAL A 315 14.70 4.10 -4.51
N ILE A 316 14.56 5.17 -5.31
CA ILE A 316 13.38 6.05 -5.26
C ILE A 316 12.45 5.72 -6.42
N GLN A 317 11.14 5.70 -6.15
CA GLN A 317 10.07 5.56 -7.13
C GLN A 317 9.06 6.70 -6.97
N ASP A 318 8.57 7.20 -8.10
CA ASP A 318 7.69 8.36 -8.13
C ASP A 318 6.33 8.08 -7.48
N GLU A 319 5.67 6.99 -7.89
CA GLU A 319 4.31 6.67 -7.47
C GLU A 319 4.25 5.67 -6.32
N ILE A 320 3.30 5.91 -5.41
CA ILE A 320 2.90 4.92 -4.40
C ILE A 320 2.04 3.88 -5.11
N SER A 321 2.58 2.69 -5.35
CA SER A 321 1.83 1.61 -5.98
C SER A 321 0.60 1.25 -5.13
N SER A 322 -0.60 1.28 -5.73
CA SER A 322 -1.81 0.85 -5.04
C SER A 322 -1.83 -0.67 -4.86
N LEU A 323 -1.72 -1.11 -3.60
CA LEU A 323 -1.78 -2.55 -3.27
C LEU A 323 -3.26 -2.96 -3.15
N LYS A 324 -3.79 -3.58 -4.20
CA LYS A 324 -5.06 -4.32 -4.11
C LYS A 324 -4.77 -5.67 -3.48
N ILE A 325 -5.51 -5.99 -2.41
CA ILE A 325 -5.47 -7.34 -1.85
C ILE A 325 -6.53 -8.15 -2.59
N GLU A 326 -6.11 -9.23 -3.21
CA GLU A 326 -7.00 -10.18 -3.86
C GLU A 326 -7.60 -11.12 -2.82
N THR A 327 -8.92 -11.36 -2.90
CA THR A 327 -9.66 -12.18 -1.93
C THR A 327 -9.16 -13.63 -1.91
N GLU A 328 -8.65 -14.13 -3.04
CA GLU A 328 -8.03 -15.45 -3.22
C GLU A 328 -6.85 -15.70 -2.29
N VAL A 329 -6.20 -14.63 -1.80
CA VAL A 329 -5.05 -14.71 -0.91
C VAL A 329 -5.47 -14.97 0.54
N MET A 330 -6.72 -14.67 0.90
CA MET A 330 -7.24 -14.86 2.27
C MET A 330 -8.01 -16.18 2.43
N VAL A 331 -8.49 -16.77 1.34
CA VAL A 331 -9.46 -17.87 1.35
C VAL A 331 -8.93 -19.04 0.54
N ALA A 332 -8.97 -20.24 1.15
CA ALA A 332 -8.58 -21.45 0.46
C ALA A 332 -9.55 -21.83 -0.64
N GLN A 333 -9.03 -22.09 -1.83
CA GLN A 333 -9.79 -22.61 -2.96
C GLN A 333 -10.01 -24.11 -2.78
N GLU A 334 -11.23 -24.50 -2.41
CA GLU A 334 -11.61 -25.89 -2.14
C GLU A 334 -13.02 -26.15 -2.67
N ASP A 335 -13.28 -27.39 -3.08
CA ASP A 335 -14.63 -27.83 -3.47
C ASP A 335 -15.39 -28.32 -2.23
N VAL A 336 -16.59 -27.77 -2.04
CA VAL A 336 -17.46 -28.02 -0.89
C VAL A 336 -18.86 -28.36 -1.36
N MET A 337 -19.60 -29.14 -0.59
CA MET A 337 -21.02 -29.36 -0.82
C MET A 337 -21.82 -28.22 -0.19
N LEU A 338 -22.60 -27.51 -1.00
CA LEU A 338 -23.52 -26.45 -0.55
C LEU A 338 -24.95 -27.00 -0.45
N LEU A 339 -25.66 -26.58 0.58
CA LEU A 339 -27.11 -26.77 0.70
C LEU A 339 -27.80 -25.44 1.00
N VAL A 340 -28.87 -25.17 0.26
CA VAL A 340 -29.86 -24.13 0.54
C VAL A 340 -31.23 -24.82 0.56
N SER A 341 -31.96 -24.66 1.66
CA SER A 341 -33.31 -25.21 1.84
C SER A 341 -34.41 -24.21 1.52
N HIS A 342 -35.64 -24.70 1.41
CA HIS A 342 -36.83 -23.90 1.18
C HIS A 342 -37.11 -22.96 2.35
N ASP A 343 -37.02 -23.44 3.60
CA ASP A 343 -37.29 -22.61 4.78
C ASP A 343 -36.18 -21.59 5.06
N GLY A 344 -35.02 -21.71 4.40
CA GLY A 344 -33.94 -20.72 4.48
C GLY A 344 -32.78 -21.12 5.40
N TYR A 345 -32.59 -22.41 5.67
CA TYR A 345 -31.32 -22.94 6.17
C TYR A 345 -30.28 -23.03 5.06
N VAL A 346 -29.06 -22.56 5.37
CA VAL A 346 -27.91 -22.55 4.47
C VAL A 346 -26.69 -23.11 5.19
N LYS A 347 -25.94 -23.97 4.52
CA LYS A 347 -24.67 -24.51 5.02
C LYS A 347 -23.75 -24.93 3.88
N ARG A 348 -22.46 -24.98 4.18
CA ARG A 348 -21.47 -25.73 3.40
C ARG A 348 -20.87 -26.85 4.24
N SER A 349 -20.47 -27.92 3.57
CA SER A 349 -19.76 -29.03 4.21
C SER A 349 -18.64 -29.53 3.32
N SER A 350 -17.57 -30.06 3.94
CA SER A 350 -16.53 -30.75 3.18
C SER A 350 -17.13 -31.95 2.43
N LEU A 351 -16.61 -32.26 1.23
CA LEU A 351 -17.03 -33.45 0.45
C LEU A 351 -16.85 -34.74 1.25
N ARG A 352 -15.87 -34.80 2.15
CA ARG A 352 -15.67 -35.93 3.05
C ARG A 352 -16.84 -36.12 4.01
N SER A 353 -17.37 -35.03 4.59
CA SER A 353 -18.53 -35.13 5.48
C SER A 353 -19.80 -35.50 4.72
N PHE A 354 -19.96 -34.97 3.51
CA PHE A 354 -21.08 -35.31 2.62
C PHE A 354 -21.06 -36.80 2.26
N ASN A 355 -19.95 -37.30 1.72
CA ASN A 355 -19.81 -38.70 1.30
C ASN A 355 -19.88 -39.73 2.45
N ALA A 356 -19.73 -39.28 3.70
CA ALA A 356 -19.84 -40.13 4.89
C ALA A 356 -21.27 -40.22 5.44
N SER A 357 -22.23 -39.51 4.84
CA SER A 357 -23.63 -39.45 5.27
C SER A 357 -24.54 -40.02 4.19
N ASP A 358 -25.70 -40.54 4.57
CA ASP A 358 -26.68 -41.01 3.59
C ASP A 358 -27.38 -39.82 2.90
N ASN A 359 -27.94 -40.04 1.70
CA ASN A 359 -28.55 -38.96 0.90
C ASN A 359 -29.68 -38.21 1.63
N ASP A 360 -30.40 -38.89 2.52
CA ASP A 360 -31.53 -38.31 3.26
C ASP A 360 -31.09 -37.64 4.59
N GLU A 361 -29.83 -37.81 5.01
CA GLU A 361 -29.31 -37.25 6.26
C GLU A 361 -28.76 -35.82 6.08
N ASN A 362 -29.58 -34.93 5.52
CA ASN A 362 -29.22 -33.53 5.30
C ASN A 362 -29.54 -32.61 6.50
N GLY A 363 -30.04 -33.16 7.62
CA GLY A 363 -30.32 -32.42 8.84
C GLY A 363 -31.50 -31.44 8.77
N LEU A 364 -32.24 -31.38 7.65
CA LEU A 364 -33.48 -30.63 7.54
C LEU A 364 -34.62 -31.37 8.25
N LYS A 365 -35.71 -30.65 8.53
CA LYS A 365 -36.95 -31.25 9.03
C LYS A 365 -37.69 -31.94 7.87
N ASP A 366 -38.55 -32.91 8.18
CA ASP A 366 -39.30 -33.67 7.17
C ASP A 366 -40.18 -32.81 6.22
N GLU A 367 -40.60 -31.62 6.65
CA GLU A 367 -41.40 -30.68 5.85
C GLU A 367 -40.56 -29.73 4.98
N ASP A 368 -39.25 -29.63 5.25
CA ASP A 368 -38.31 -28.76 4.55
C ASP A 368 -37.50 -29.55 3.53
N TYR A 369 -37.15 -28.93 2.41
CA TYR A 369 -36.50 -29.61 1.29
C TYR A 369 -35.39 -28.76 0.65
N PRO A 370 -34.38 -29.38 0.03
CA PRO A 370 -33.30 -28.65 -0.63
C PRO A 370 -33.81 -27.95 -1.89
N ILE A 371 -33.58 -26.64 -1.98
CA ILE A 371 -33.75 -25.83 -3.20
C ILE A 371 -32.50 -25.93 -4.07
N LEU A 372 -31.33 -25.90 -3.44
CA LEU A 372 -30.04 -26.05 -4.12
C LEU A 372 -29.15 -27.01 -3.32
N GLN A 373 -28.68 -28.05 -3.99
CA GLN A 373 -27.67 -28.96 -3.48
C GLN A 373 -26.64 -29.24 -4.59
N SER A 374 -25.43 -28.70 -4.45
CA SER A 374 -24.40 -28.83 -5.48
C SER A 374 -22.99 -28.72 -4.91
N VAL A 375 -22.03 -29.32 -5.62
CA VAL A 375 -20.60 -29.11 -5.36
C VAL A 375 -20.20 -27.77 -5.94
N VAL A 376 -19.62 -26.91 -5.11
CA VAL A 376 -19.26 -25.54 -5.46
C VAL A 376 -17.87 -25.20 -4.92
N ASN A 377 -17.24 -24.19 -5.51
CA ASN A 377 -15.96 -23.70 -5.02
C ASN A 377 -16.15 -22.62 -3.94
N THR A 378 -15.28 -22.59 -2.93
CA THR A 378 -15.27 -21.58 -1.85
C THR A 378 -15.14 -20.13 -2.33
N LEU A 379 -14.53 -19.90 -3.49
CA LEU A 379 -14.39 -18.57 -4.10
C LEU A 379 -15.63 -18.12 -4.88
N SER A 380 -16.58 -19.02 -5.15
CA SER A 380 -17.81 -18.70 -5.87
C SER A 380 -18.79 -17.86 -5.02
N HIS A 381 -19.88 -17.44 -5.66
CA HIS A 381 -20.84 -16.49 -5.15
C HIS A 381 -22.25 -17.06 -5.17
N LEU A 382 -22.92 -17.08 -4.01
CA LEU A 382 -24.29 -17.57 -3.84
C LEU A 382 -25.31 -16.42 -3.83
N PHE A 383 -26.36 -16.57 -4.63
CA PHE A 383 -27.50 -15.67 -4.74
C PHE A 383 -28.78 -16.42 -4.42
N ILE A 384 -29.49 -16.01 -3.37
CA ILE A 384 -30.70 -16.66 -2.84
C ILE A 384 -31.89 -15.72 -3.02
N PHE A 385 -32.93 -16.18 -3.71
CA PHE A 385 -34.12 -15.41 -4.04
C PHE A 385 -35.30 -15.87 -3.19
N THR A 386 -35.98 -14.94 -2.52
CA THR A 386 -37.14 -15.24 -1.66
C THR A 386 -38.47 -14.83 -2.30
N ASN A 387 -39.59 -15.39 -1.85
CA ASN A 387 -40.93 -15.05 -2.31
C ASN A 387 -41.32 -13.57 -2.08
N LYS A 388 -40.73 -12.88 -1.08
CA LYS A 388 -41.00 -11.46 -0.80
C LYS A 388 -40.18 -10.48 -1.65
N GLY A 389 -39.43 -10.99 -2.64
CA GLY A 389 -38.64 -10.15 -3.54
C GLY A 389 -37.30 -9.72 -2.97
N ASN A 390 -36.83 -10.40 -1.90
CA ASN A 390 -35.53 -10.16 -1.31
C ASN A 390 -34.47 -11.08 -1.92
N LEU A 391 -33.30 -10.52 -2.19
CA LEU A 391 -32.12 -11.19 -2.68
C LEU A 391 -31.04 -11.16 -1.61
N ILE A 392 -30.61 -12.34 -1.21
CA ILE A 392 -29.57 -12.54 -0.22
C ILE A 392 -28.33 -13.04 -0.95
N TYR A 393 -27.22 -12.34 -0.73
CA TYR A 393 -25.94 -12.68 -1.33
C TYR A 393 -24.96 -13.14 -0.24
N ARG A 394 -24.25 -14.22 -0.54
CA ARG A 394 -23.14 -14.73 0.29
C ARG A 394 -22.00 -15.24 -0.60
N PRO A 395 -20.75 -14.80 -0.39
CA PRO A 395 -19.61 -15.55 -0.87
C PRO A 395 -19.60 -16.94 -0.21
N ILE A 396 -19.26 -18.00 -0.95
CA ILE A 396 -19.36 -19.38 -0.43
C ILE A 396 -18.48 -19.57 0.81
N HIS A 397 -17.26 -19.01 0.84
CA HIS A 397 -16.39 -19.09 2.00
C HIS A 397 -16.94 -18.45 3.29
N GLU A 398 -17.91 -17.55 3.18
CA GLU A 398 -18.58 -16.95 4.34
C GLU A 398 -19.78 -17.77 4.84
N VAL A 399 -20.24 -18.76 4.05
CA VAL A 399 -21.29 -19.67 4.47
C VAL A 399 -20.76 -20.56 5.61
N ILE A 400 -21.60 -20.77 6.63
CA ILE A 400 -21.24 -21.57 7.79
C ILE A 400 -20.83 -22.99 7.38
N GLU A 401 -19.71 -23.44 7.93
CA GLU A 401 -19.26 -24.82 7.75
C GLU A 401 -19.81 -25.69 8.88
N SER A 402 -20.55 -26.74 8.51
CA SER A 402 -21.11 -27.70 9.47
C SER A 402 -20.95 -29.13 8.95
N ARG A 403 -21.21 -30.13 9.80
CA ARG A 403 -21.31 -31.51 9.30
C ARG A 403 -22.54 -31.61 8.41
N TRP A 404 -22.50 -32.54 7.45
CA TRP A 404 -23.63 -32.71 6.53
C TRP A 404 -24.96 -33.04 7.24
N LYS A 405 -24.90 -33.77 8.36
CA LYS A 405 -26.08 -34.11 9.17
C LYS A 405 -26.64 -32.96 10.01
N ASP A 406 -25.91 -31.85 10.15
CA ASP A 406 -26.35 -30.70 10.94
C ASP A 406 -27.18 -29.75 10.06
N THR A 407 -28.24 -29.14 10.59
CA THR A 407 -29.18 -28.30 9.82
C THR A 407 -28.54 -27.05 9.18
N GLY A 408 -27.50 -26.48 9.80
CA GLY A 408 -26.85 -25.26 9.32
C GLY A 408 -27.39 -23.97 9.96
N GLU A 409 -27.12 -22.83 9.32
CA GLU A 409 -27.56 -21.50 9.79
C GLU A 409 -28.83 -21.08 9.07
N HIS A 410 -29.79 -20.54 9.82
CA HIS A 410 -31.01 -19.98 9.23
C HIS A 410 -30.80 -18.52 8.83
N LEU A 411 -31.20 -18.15 7.61
CA LEU A 411 -31.00 -16.81 7.04
C LEU A 411 -31.60 -15.68 7.88
N SER A 412 -32.68 -15.93 8.62
CA SER A 412 -33.29 -14.93 9.51
C SER A 412 -32.34 -14.43 10.61
N GLN A 413 -31.33 -15.22 10.99
CA GLN A 413 -30.33 -14.83 12.00
C GLN A 413 -29.36 -13.75 11.47
N THR A 414 -29.13 -13.71 10.16
CA THR A 414 -28.13 -12.79 9.57
C THR A 414 -28.75 -11.57 8.89
N VAL A 415 -29.83 -11.74 8.12
CA VAL A 415 -30.44 -10.67 7.32
C VAL A 415 -31.84 -10.28 7.76
N GLY A 416 -32.48 -11.09 8.62
CA GLY A 416 -33.88 -10.94 9.01
C GLY A 416 -34.84 -11.31 7.87
N LEU A 417 -35.48 -12.48 7.98
CA LEU A 417 -36.56 -12.90 7.07
C LEU A 417 -37.91 -12.62 7.73
N GLY A 418 -38.92 -12.30 6.92
CA GLY A 418 -40.31 -12.27 7.39
C GLY A 418 -40.82 -13.66 7.83
N ASN A 419 -41.88 -13.70 8.64
CA ASN A 419 -42.45 -14.97 9.12
C ASN A 419 -43.06 -15.83 7.99
N ASP A 420 -43.47 -15.21 6.89
CA ASP A 420 -44.07 -15.82 5.70
C ASP A 420 -43.12 -15.75 4.48
N GLU A 421 -41.82 -15.60 4.75
CA GLU A 421 -40.78 -15.50 3.73
C GLU A 421 -39.98 -16.79 3.61
N TYR A 422 -39.96 -17.37 2.41
CA TYR A 422 -39.25 -18.60 2.09
C TYR A 422 -38.40 -18.45 0.83
N VAL A 423 -37.44 -19.36 0.65
CA VAL A 423 -36.54 -19.39 -0.51
C VAL A 423 -37.25 -20.01 -1.70
N LEU A 424 -37.30 -19.28 -2.82
CA LEU A 424 -37.82 -19.77 -4.09
C LEU A 424 -36.75 -20.48 -4.91
N ASN A 425 -35.56 -19.88 -5.01
CA ASN A 425 -34.49 -20.39 -5.84
C ASN A 425 -33.13 -19.87 -5.38
N ALA A 426 -32.07 -20.59 -5.68
CA ALA A 426 -30.70 -20.19 -5.39
C ALA A 426 -29.76 -20.55 -6.53
N PHE A 427 -28.85 -19.64 -6.87
CA PHE A 427 -27.91 -19.78 -7.97
C PHE A 427 -26.48 -19.49 -7.49
N VAL A 428 -25.52 -20.19 -8.08
CA VAL A 428 -24.09 -20.02 -7.78
C VAL A 428 -23.36 -19.59 -9.04
N PHE A 429 -22.55 -18.54 -8.92
CA PHE A 429 -21.74 -18.02 -10.01
C PHE A 429 -20.26 -18.00 -9.60
N GLU A 430 -19.37 -18.31 -10.54
CA GLU A 430 -17.93 -18.23 -10.32
C GLU A 430 -17.46 -16.79 -10.15
N SER A 431 -18.13 -15.84 -10.81
CA SER A 431 -17.84 -14.42 -10.73
C SER A 431 -19.12 -13.59 -10.67
N ILE A 432 -19.12 -12.51 -9.88
CA ILE A 432 -20.20 -11.52 -9.83
C ILE A 432 -20.36 -10.70 -11.13
N ASP A 433 -19.39 -10.78 -12.03
CA ASP A 433 -19.38 -10.11 -13.33
C ASP A 433 -19.82 -11.03 -14.48
N GLN A 434 -20.21 -12.27 -14.18
CA GLN A 434 -20.73 -13.21 -15.17
C GLN A 434 -22.00 -12.65 -15.83
N ASP A 435 -22.15 -12.84 -17.14
CA ASP A 435 -23.38 -12.46 -17.83
C ASP A 435 -24.47 -13.49 -17.56
N ALA A 436 -25.50 -13.07 -16.85
CA ALA A 436 -26.66 -13.88 -16.54
C ALA A 436 -27.89 -12.98 -16.44
N LYS A 437 -29.05 -13.55 -16.78
CA LYS A 437 -30.33 -12.86 -16.77
C LYS A 437 -31.37 -13.77 -16.12
N PHE A 438 -32.27 -13.18 -15.36
CA PHE A 438 -33.33 -13.89 -14.66
C PHE A 438 -34.70 -13.41 -15.12
N LEU A 439 -35.61 -14.33 -15.33
CA LEU A 439 -37.04 -14.07 -15.48
C LEU A 439 -37.70 -14.17 -14.10
N ILE A 440 -38.40 -13.12 -13.70
CA ILE A 440 -39.11 -13.04 -12.42
C ILE A 440 -40.59 -12.82 -12.71
N ALA A 441 -41.45 -13.61 -12.07
CA ALA A 441 -42.90 -13.45 -12.14
C ALA A 441 -43.54 -13.42 -10.76
N THR A 442 -44.53 -12.54 -10.59
CA THR A 442 -45.32 -12.40 -9.35
C THR A 442 -46.74 -12.93 -9.51
N LYS A 443 -47.36 -13.27 -8.38
CA LYS A 443 -48.70 -13.83 -8.28
C LYS A 443 -49.77 -12.90 -8.83
N GLU A 444 -49.64 -11.59 -8.62
CA GLU A 444 -50.54 -10.57 -9.17
C GLU A 444 -50.37 -10.31 -10.68
N GLY A 445 -49.50 -11.07 -11.36
CA GLY A 445 -49.39 -11.02 -12.81
C GLY A 445 -48.36 -10.03 -13.32
N TYR A 446 -47.33 -9.69 -12.56
CA TYR A 446 -46.19 -8.92 -13.07
C TYR A 446 -45.04 -9.84 -13.48
N ILE A 447 -44.35 -9.46 -14.55
CA ILE A 447 -43.19 -10.18 -15.07
C ILE A 447 -42.09 -9.21 -15.50
N LYS A 448 -40.84 -9.58 -15.28
CA LYS A 448 -39.68 -8.82 -15.77
C LYS A 448 -38.46 -9.71 -15.99
N GLN A 449 -37.55 -9.22 -16.83
CA GLN A 449 -36.18 -9.73 -16.88
C GLN A 449 -35.27 -8.82 -16.05
N VAL A 450 -34.27 -9.36 -15.35
CA VAL A 450 -33.23 -8.60 -14.64
C VAL A 450 -31.87 -9.21 -14.91
N LYS A 451 -30.83 -8.39 -15.07
CA LYS A 451 -29.46 -8.88 -15.26
C LYS A 451 -28.78 -9.09 -13.91
N LEU A 452 -27.86 -10.05 -13.83
CA LEU A 452 -27.00 -10.24 -12.65
C LEU A 452 -26.20 -8.97 -12.32
N ALA A 453 -25.80 -8.20 -13.34
CA ALA A 453 -25.13 -6.92 -13.18
C ALA A 453 -25.93 -5.91 -12.32
N ASP A 454 -27.27 -5.97 -12.34
CA ASP A 454 -28.15 -5.11 -11.54
C ASP A 454 -28.41 -5.66 -10.13
N LEU A 455 -27.97 -6.89 -9.85
CA LEU A 455 -28.17 -7.63 -8.61
C LEU A 455 -26.89 -7.73 -7.77
N LYS A 456 -25.87 -6.93 -8.10
CA LYS A 456 -24.58 -6.95 -7.40
C LYS A 456 -24.73 -6.59 -5.91
N PRO A 457 -23.95 -7.24 -5.03
CA PRO A 457 -24.02 -6.98 -3.60
C PRO A 457 -23.52 -5.57 -3.25
N GLY A 458 -24.29 -4.87 -2.42
CA GLY A 458 -23.86 -3.61 -1.79
C GLY A 458 -23.02 -3.83 -0.53
N ARG A 459 -22.48 -2.76 0.06
CA ARG A 459 -21.63 -2.83 1.27
C ARG A 459 -22.28 -3.51 2.48
N THR A 460 -23.61 -3.54 2.55
CA THR A 460 -24.39 -4.07 3.68
C THR A 460 -24.93 -5.49 3.45
N TYR A 461 -24.44 -6.21 2.43
CA TYR A 461 -24.96 -7.54 2.08
C TYR A 461 -24.98 -8.53 3.26
N LYS A 462 -24.06 -8.38 4.22
CA LYS A 462 -24.00 -9.23 5.43
C LYS A 462 -25.22 -9.11 6.33
N THR A 463 -25.75 -7.90 6.49
CA THR A 463 -26.76 -7.62 7.52
C THR A 463 -28.13 -7.27 6.94
N ARG A 464 -28.23 -7.06 5.64
CA ARG A 464 -29.49 -6.71 4.97
C ARG A 464 -29.61 -7.42 3.63
N ALA A 465 -30.79 -8.00 3.40
CA ALA A 465 -31.15 -8.45 2.07
C ALA A 465 -31.33 -7.25 1.12
N SER A 466 -30.93 -7.44 -0.13
CA SER A 466 -31.22 -6.50 -1.22
C SER A 466 -32.58 -6.83 -1.83
N ARG A 467 -33.14 -5.98 -2.69
CA ARG A 467 -34.39 -6.28 -3.41
C ARG A 467 -34.08 -6.61 -4.85
N TYR A 468 -34.62 -7.72 -5.35
CA TYR A 468 -34.54 -8.05 -6.78
C TYR A 468 -35.82 -7.69 -7.53
N VAL A 469 -36.92 -7.41 -6.81
CA VAL A 469 -38.18 -6.91 -7.37
C VAL A 469 -38.93 -6.03 -6.37
N LYS A 470 -39.65 -5.03 -6.88
CA LYS A 470 -40.62 -4.26 -6.10
C LYS A 470 -42.00 -4.88 -6.28
N LEU A 471 -42.53 -5.49 -5.23
CA LEU A 471 -43.92 -5.94 -5.16
C LEU A 471 -44.86 -4.73 -5.14
N LYS A 472 -46.00 -4.82 -5.83
CA LYS A 472 -46.94 -3.70 -5.93
C LYS A 472 -47.83 -3.55 -4.70
N THR A 473 -48.19 -4.67 -4.10
CA THR A 473 -48.97 -4.76 -2.87
C THR A 473 -48.23 -5.62 -1.86
N ASP A 474 -48.60 -5.52 -0.59
CA ASP A 474 -48.02 -6.35 0.48
C ASP A 474 -48.50 -7.81 0.42
N ALA A 475 -49.59 -8.07 -0.33
CA ALA A 475 -50.17 -9.39 -0.53
C ALA A 475 -49.59 -10.11 -1.77
N ASP A 476 -48.89 -9.38 -2.66
CA ASP A 476 -48.19 -9.99 -3.80
C ASP A 476 -46.99 -10.81 -3.30
N GLU A 477 -46.62 -11.80 -4.09
CA GLU A 477 -45.44 -12.62 -3.86
C GLU A 477 -44.85 -13.04 -5.20
N VAL A 478 -43.53 -13.25 -5.22
CA VAL A 478 -42.87 -13.86 -6.35
C VAL A 478 -43.22 -15.35 -6.34
N ILE A 479 -43.57 -15.88 -7.51
CA ILE A 479 -43.95 -17.28 -7.69
C ILE A 479 -42.94 -18.05 -8.53
N SER A 480 -42.10 -17.34 -9.30
CA SER A 480 -41.09 -17.96 -10.16
C SER A 480 -39.89 -17.04 -10.34
N VAL A 481 -38.70 -17.63 -10.22
CA VAL A 481 -37.41 -17.07 -10.60
C VAL A 481 -36.66 -18.11 -11.42
N SER A 482 -36.45 -17.83 -12.70
CA SER A 482 -35.76 -18.74 -13.63
C SER A 482 -34.57 -18.04 -14.26
N GLN A 483 -33.44 -18.74 -14.39
CA GLN A 483 -32.31 -18.25 -15.17
C GLN A 483 -32.63 -18.39 -16.66
N VAL A 484 -32.37 -17.35 -17.45
CA VAL A 484 -32.56 -17.35 -18.90
C VAL A 484 -31.32 -17.97 -19.54
N GLU A 485 -31.47 -19.20 -20.04
CA GLU A 485 -30.39 -19.91 -20.76
C GLU A 485 -30.31 -19.54 -22.24
N SER A 486 -31.44 -19.16 -22.84
CA SER A 486 -31.56 -18.81 -24.25
C SER A 486 -32.53 -17.65 -24.43
N ASP A 487 -32.11 -16.63 -25.18
CA ASP A 487 -32.99 -15.51 -25.53
C ASP A 487 -34.12 -15.95 -26.49
N LYS A 488 -34.03 -17.13 -27.09
CA LYS A 488 -35.09 -17.71 -27.96
C LYS A 488 -36.18 -18.45 -27.19
N SER A 489 -36.07 -18.54 -25.87
CA SER A 489 -37.08 -19.20 -25.05
C SER A 489 -38.43 -18.48 -25.14
N GLN A 490 -39.49 -19.22 -24.87
CA GLN A 490 -40.85 -18.71 -24.77
C GLN A 490 -41.25 -18.69 -23.29
N VAL A 491 -42.18 -17.81 -22.95
CA VAL A 491 -42.78 -17.75 -21.62
C VAL A 491 -44.13 -18.45 -21.68
N PHE A 492 -44.31 -19.45 -20.80
CA PHE A 492 -45.61 -20.07 -20.57
C PHE A 492 -46.13 -19.66 -19.20
N CYS A 493 -47.34 -19.13 -19.18
CA CYS A 493 -48.02 -18.67 -17.96
C CYS A 493 -49.27 -19.52 -17.73
N ALA A 494 -49.44 -20.02 -16.51
CA ALA A 494 -50.66 -20.68 -16.07
C ALA A 494 -51.35 -19.86 -14.98
N SER A 495 -52.64 -19.58 -15.15
CA SER A 495 -53.45 -18.91 -14.15
C SER A 495 -54.12 -19.89 -13.19
N TYR A 496 -54.45 -19.43 -11.99
CA TYR A 496 -55.07 -20.24 -10.94
C TYR A 496 -56.43 -20.81 -11.36
N THR A 497 -57.24 -20.09 -12.15
CA THR A 497 -58.51 -20.61 -12.70
C THR A 497 -58.39 -21.49 -13.93
N GLY A 498 -57.19 -21.70 -14.49
CA GLY A 498 -56.98 -22.66 -15.58
C GLY A 498 -56.86 -22.06 -16.98
N TYR A 499 -56.40 -20.81 -17.11
CA TYR A 499 -56.01 -20.24 -18.39
C TYR A 499 -54.50 -20.36 -18.60
N GLY A 500 -54.10 -20.58 -19.85
CA GLY A 500 -52.72 -20.67 -20.29
C GLY A 500 -52.39 -19.62 -21.34
N LEU A 501 -51.23 -18.99 -21.23
CA LEU A 501 -50.76 -18.00 -22.20
C LEU A 501 -49.31 -18.31 -22.59
N ARG A 502 -49.01 -18.25 -23.89
CA ARG A 502 -47.67 -18.45 -24.46
C ARG A 502 -47.27 -17.26 -25.32
N TYR A 503 -46.08 -16.70 -25.08
CA TYR A 503 -45.49 -15.61 -25.87
C TYR A 503 -43.95 -15.67 -25.88
N SER A 504 -43.30 -14.92 -26.78
CA SER A 504 -41.83 -14.85 -26.85
C SER A 504 -41.25 -14.15 -25.62
N LEU A 505 -40.11 -14.62 -25.10
CA LEU A 505 -39.39 -13.94 -24.02
C LEU A 505 -39.01 -12.49 -24.37
N ASP A 506 -38.83 -12.17 -25.66
CA ASP A 506 -38.54 -10.81 -26.14
C ASP A 506 -39.60 -9.77 -25.77
N GLU A 507 -40.83 -10.21 -25.49
CA GLU A 507 -41.91 -9.30 -25.06
C GLU A 507 -41.79 -8.85 -23.60
N VAL A 508 -40.89 -9.47 -22.83
CA VAL A 508 -40.62 -9.12 -21.44
C VAL A 508 -39.43 -8.16 -21.40
N PRO A 509 -39.59 -6.91 -20.93
CA PRO A 509 -38.47 -5.98 -20.86
C PRO A 509 -37.46 -6.42 -19.79
N THR A 510 -36.19 -6.11 -20.07
CA THR A 510 -35.13 -6.15 -19.05
C THR A 510 -35.15 -4.84 -18.27
N ASN A 511 -35.31 -4.92 -16.95
CA ASN A 511 -35.39 -3.79 -16.04
C ASN A 511 -34.40 -3.96 -14.88
N GLY A 512 -34.13 -2.85 -14.19
CA GLY A 512 -33.34 -2.89 -12.95
C GLY A 512 -34.06 -3.59 -11.79
N ALA A 513 -33.30 -3.86 -10.73
CA ALA A 513 -33.76 -4.61 -9.56
C ALA A 513 -35.02 -4.02 -8.89
N LEU A 514 -35.16 -2.70 -8.81
CA LEU A 514 -36.27 -2.04 -8.13
C LEU A 514 -37.56 -1.88 -8.98
N ALA A 515 -37.55 -2.30 -10.24
CA ALA A 515 -38.76 -2.28 -11.06
C ALA A 515 -39.74 -3.38 -10.64
N ALA A 516 -41.04 -3.10 -10.72
CA ALA A 516 -42.10 -4.10 -10.51
C ALA A 516 -42.31 -5.01 -11.74
N GLY A 517 -41.88 -4.56 -12.93
CA GLY A 517 -42.10 -5.27 -14.19
C GLY A 517 -43.37 -4.83 -14.91
N VAL A 518 -43.74 -5.60 -15.93
CA VAL A 518 -44.89 -5.36 -16.81
C VAL A 518 -45.95 -6.43 -16.62
N LYS A 519 -47.17 -6.19 -17.11
CA LYS A 519 -48.28 -7.14 -17.01
C LYS A 519 -47.98 -8.42 -17.80
N CYS A 520 -47.90 -9.56 -17.13
CA CYS A 520 -47.66 -10.88 -17.70
C CYS A 520 -48.86 -11.36 -18.53
N MET A 521 -50.03 -11.38 -17.90
CA MET A 521 -51.28 -11.95 -18.43
C MET A 521 -52.46 -11.06 -18.02
N ASP A 522 -53.54 -11.05 -18.81
CA ASP A 522 -54.80 -10.43 -18.40
C ASP A 522 -55.59 -11.34 -17.46
N LEU A 523 -55.37 -11.16 -16.16
CA LEU A 523 -55.94 -12.01 -15.11
C LEU A 523 -57.36 -11.64 -14.70
N ARG A 524 -57.81 -10.39 -14.90
CA ARG A 524 -59.07 -9.87 -14.33
C ARG A 524 -59.11 -10.11 -12.81
N ASP A 525 -59.97 -11.01 -12.33
CA ASP A 525 -60.11 -11.40 -10.91
C ASP A 525 -59.35 -12.71 -10.57
N ASP A 526 -58.39 -13.12 -11.41
CA ASP A 526 -57.55 -14.32 -11.24
C ASP A 526 -56.12 -13.96 -10.75
N THR A 527 -55.31 -14.98 -10.49
CA THR A 527 -53.88 -14.86 -10.15
C THR A 527 -53.04 -15.79 -11.02
N LEU A 528 -51.75 -15.52 -11.13
CA LEU A 528 -50.82 -16.48 -11.73
C LEU A 528 -50.54 -17.62 -10.74
N ALA A 529 -50.59 -18.85 -11.25
CA ALA A 529 -50.20 -20.05 -10.51
C ALA A 529 -48.75 -20.42 -10.80
N ASN A 530 -48.30 -20.36 -12.07
CA ASN A 530 -46.89 -20.53 -12.40
C ASN A 530 -46.49 -19.81 -13.68
N VAL A 531 -45.19 -19.52 -13.81
CA VAL A 531 -44.56 -19.01 -15.02
C VAL A 531 -43.25 -19.74 -15.23
N ILE A 532 -43.10 -20.36 -16.40
CA ILE A 532 -41.95 -21.18 -16.77
C ILE A 532 -41.40 -20.75 -18.13
N LEU A 533 -40.09 -20.91 -18.31
CA LEU A 533 -39.42 -20.78 -19.59
C LEU A 533 -39.53 -22.11 -20.33
N VAL A 534 -40.01 -22.07 -21.57
CA VAL A 534 -40.26 -23.27 -22.38
C VAL A 534 -39.78 -23.08 -23.82
N SER A 535 -39.55 -24.20 -24.49
CA SER A 535 -39.43 -24.31 -25.94
C SER A 535 -40.70 -24.91 -26.53
N GLU A 536 -40.88 -24.74 -27.84
CA GLU A 536 -42.09 -25.23 -28.52
C GLU A 536 -42.24 -26.77 -28.50
N SER A 537 -41.11 -27.48 -28.42
CA SER A 537 -41.04 -28.94 -28.31
C SER A 537 -41.43 -29.50 -26.94
N ASP A 538 -41.53 -28.64 -25.92
CA ASP A 538 -41.66 -29.08 -24.54
C ASP A 538 -43.10 -29.49 -24.22
N GLU A 539 -43.26 -30.21 -23.11
CA GLU A 539 -44.55 -30.60 -22.56
C GLU A 539 -44.70 -29.99 -21.18
N VAL A 540 -45.87 -29.43 -20.89
CA VAL A 540 -46.18 -28.87 -19.58
C VAL A 540 -47.01 -29.86 -18.78
N SER A 541 -46.58 -30.09 -17.56
CA SER A 541 -47.30 -30.83 -16.53
C SER A 541 -48.04 -29.84 -15.63
N ILE A 542 -49.31 -30.10 -15.35
CA ILE A 542 -50.17 -29.26 -14.52
C ILE A 542 -50.70 -30.10 -13.37
N LEU A 543 -50.51 -29.62 -12.15
CA LEU A 543 -51.08 -30.21 -10.94
C LEU A 543 -52.08 -29.25 -10.30
N THR A 544 -53.21 -29.82 -9.87
CA THR A 544 -54.29 -29.08 -9.22
C THR A 544 -54.31 -29.31 -7.73
N GLN A 545 -54.92 -28.40 -6.97
CA GLN A 545 -55.04 -28.48 -5.51
C GLN A 545 -55.76 -29.74 -4.99
N ARG A 546 -56.44 -30.48 -5.88
CA ARG A 546 -57.14 -31.73 -5.57
C ARG A 546 -56.39 -32.99 -6.04
N GLY A 547 -55.10 -32.86 -6.38
CA GLY A 547 -54.25 -33.98 -6.80
C GLY A 547 -54.50 -34.48 -8.22
N SER A 548 -55.26 -33.75 -9.04
CA SER A 548 -55.41 -34.10 -10.47
C SER A 548 -54.22 -33.59 -11.27
N TYR A 549 -53.68 -34.48 -12.10
CA TYR A 549 -52.56 -34.23 -12.99
C TYR A 549 -53.02 -34.18 -14.45
N LYS A 550 -52.49 -33.23 -15.22
CA LYS A 550 -52.68 -33.13 -16.66
C LYS A 550 -51.34 -32.83 -17.33
N LYS A 551 -51.03 -33.58 -18.40
CA LYS A 551 -49.89 -33.30 -19.27
C LYS A 551 -50.38 -32.83 -20.64
N MET A 552 -49.73 -31.83 -21.23
CA MET A 552 -50.05 -31.33 -22.58
C MET A 552 -48.82 -30.75 -23.26
N LYS A 553 -48.84 -30.65 -24.60
CA LYS A 553 -47.73 -30.02 -25.32
C LYS A 553 -47.80 -28.51 -25.17
N VAL A 554 -46.65 -27.86 -25.07
CA VAL A 554 -46.57 -26.38 -25.14
C VAL A 554 -47.18 -25.87 -26.45
N ALA A 555 -47.02 -26.63 -27.53
CA ALA A 555 -47.64 -26.39 -28.85
C ALA A 555 -49.17 -26.28 -28.85
N ASP A 556 -49.86 -26.91 -27.89
CA ASP A 556 -51.33 -26.88 -27.81
C ASP A 556 -51.85 -25.51 -27.35
N VAL A 557 -51.00 -24.68 -26.74
CA VAL A 557 -51.29 -23.28 -26.43
C VAL A 557 -50.71 -22.40 -27.55
N PRO A 558 -51.54 -21.65 -28.29
CA PRO A 558 -51.07 -20.88 -29.42
C PRO A 558 -50.12 -19.76 -28.96
N LEU A 559 -49.05 -19.57 -29.73
CA LEU A 559 -48.16 -18.43 -29.56
C LEU A 559 -48.92 -17.14 -29.86
N THR A 560 -48.94 -16.23 -28.90
CA THR A 560 -49.60 -14.93 -29.02
C THR A 560 -48.71 -13.85 -28.39
N THR A 561 -49.29 -12.68 -28.11
CA THR A 561 -48.61 -11.59 -27.43
C THR A 561 -48.89 -11.58 -25.93
N ARG A 562 -47.97 -10.99 -25.16
CA ARG A 562 -48.10 -10.71 -23.72
C ARG A 562 -49.37 -9.93 -23.41
N ALA A 563 -49.81 -10.02 -22.15
CA ALA A 563 -50.95 -9.28 -21.58
C ALA A 563 -52.32 -9.62 -22.22
N ARG A 564 -52.41 -10.72 -22.96
CA ARG A 564 -53.68 -11.36 -23.35
C ARG A 564 -54.22 -12.22 -22.20
N ARG A 565 -55.49 -12.63 -22.29
CA ARG A 565 -56.11 -13.55 -21.32
C ARG A 565 -55.67 -15.01 -21.50
N GLY A 566 -55.09 -15.37 -22.65
CA GLY A 566 -54.75 -16.76 -22.95
C GLY A 566 -55.97 -17.62 -23.30
N VAL A 567 -55.74 -18.93 -23.41
CA VAL A 567 -56.74 -19.96 -23.73
C VAL A 567 -57.02 -20.83 -22.51
N GLN A 568 -58.19 -21.47 -22.47
CA GLN A 568 -58.53 -22.35 -21.35
C GLN A 568 -57.75 -23.68 -21.47
N ILE A 569 -56.80 -23.90 -20.58
CA ILE A 569 -56.02 -25.15 -20.50
C ILE A 569 -56.60 -26.15 -19.51
N LEU A 570 -57.42 -25.68 -18.56
CA LEU A 570 -58.16 -26.52 -17.63
C LEU A 570 -59.63 -26.09 -17.60
N ARG A 571 -60.52 -27.04 -17.87
CA ARG A 571 -61.97 -26.77 -17.85
C ARG A 571 -62.44 -26.54 -16.42
N GLU A 572 -63.13 -25.43 -16.19
CA GLU A 572 -63.71 -25.13 -14.89
C GLU A 572 -64.99 -25.95 -14.66
N LEU A 573 -65.07 -26.63 -13.51
CA LEU A 573 -66.25 -27.38 -13.07
C LEU A 573 -67.18 -26.48 -12.25
N LYS A 574 -68.50 -26.60 -12.47
CA LYS A 574 -69.52 -25.84 -11.72
C LYS A 574 -69.52 -26.18 -10.23
N THR A 575 -69.22 -27.43 -9.87
CA THR A 575 -69.12 -27.91 -8.49
C THR A 575 -67.69 -28.39 -8.22
N LYS A 576 -67.11 -27.93 -7.10
CA LYS A 576 -65.74 -28.26 -6.65
C LYS A 576 -64.69 -28.01 -7.75
N PRO A 577 -64.49 -26.75 -8.19
CA PRO A 577 -63.58 -26.45 -9.29
C PRO A 577 -62.14 -26.84 -8.96
N HIS A 578 -61.41 -27.30 -9.99
CA HIS A 578 -59.97 -27.47 -9.92
C HIS A 578 -59.27 -26.13 -10.12
N ARG A 579 -58.16 -25.95 -9.41
CA ARG A 579 -57.32 -24.77 -9.42
C ARG A 579 -55.88 -25.20 -9.57
N ILE A 580 -55.17 -24.57 -10.50
CA ILE A 580 -53.77 -24.88 -10.76
C ILE A 580 -52.96 -24.36 -9.58
N ILE A 581 -52.15 -25.23 -8.98
CA ILE A 581 -51.22 -24.85 -7.89
C ILE A 581 -49.76 -25.01 -8.31
N PHE A 582 -49.51 -25.79 -9.37
CA PHE A 582 -48.17 -26.05 -9.87
C PHE A 582 -48.24 -26.38 -11.36
N ALA A 583 -47.26 -25.89 -12.11
CA ALA A 583 -47.02 -26.29 -13.49
C ALA A 583 -45.52 -26.27 -13.79
N GLU A 584 -45.00 -27.29 -14.47
CA GLU A 584 -43.59 -27.43 -14.83
C GLU A 584 -43.44 -27.92 -16.27
#